data_AF-A0A953RPB1-F1
#
_entry.id   AF-A0A953RPB1-F1
#
_cell.length_a   1.000
_cell.length_b   1.000
_cell.length_c   1.000
_cell.angle_alpha   90.00
_cell.angle_beta   90.00
_cell.angle_gamma   90.00
#
_symmetry.space_group_name_H-M   'P 1'
#
loop_
_entity.id
_entity.type
_entity.pdbx_description
1 polymer ?
#
loop_
_entity_poly.entity_id
_entity_poly.type
_entity_poly.pdbx_seq_one_letter_code
_entity_poly.pdbx_strand_id
1 'polypeptide(L)'
;MSVKKLSLGVLLAVVLSYPVASGKKQRKAWADSGSVTAVLWRSPTDMASRDLFWGSGGRQDQPHGPFTFVKEDLDGTSPKFVVRDRDGVKWKVKLGLEARPETVAARIVWAAGYYTGEDYFVPDLQVQGMPVRLHRGYKLVAPDGSVPNVRLKREWTEEKKIGNWHWRDNLFTGTRELNGLKVMMALINNWDLKDENNAIYQKGSERIYMVSDLGASFGSAGRSWPRDRAKGNLDSYHQSMFLRQVTDGWIDFRVPARPRYVYLVNPKEYIRRVGLERIGRQVPRADARWMGELLAHLSTRQIRDAFRAAGYSPQEVEGFAAVFENRIAILTDL
;
A
#
# COMPACT_ATOMS: atom_id res chain seq x y z
N MET A 1 -72.21 21.34 -30.82
CA MET A 1 -71.30 20.49 -30.00
C MET A 1 -70.29 19.85 -30.93
N SER A 2 -69.06 20.36 -30.98
CA SER A 2 -68.03 19.95 -31.93
C SER A 2 -66.77 19.47 -31.20
N VAL A 3 -66.46 18.21 -31.46
CA VAL A 3 -65.19 17.45 -31.38
C VAL A 3 -64.04 18.04 -30.55
N LYS A 4 -63.63 17.31 -29.51
CA LYS A 4 -62.20 17.16 -29.16
C LYS A 4 -61.90 15.68 -28.92
N LYS A 5 -61.37 15.01 -29.94
CA LYS A 5 -60.71 13.69 -29.81
C LYS A 5 -59.28 13.95 -29.34
N LEU A 6 -58.90 13.37 -28.21
CA LEU A 6 -57.53 13.32 -27.72
C LEU A 6 -56.70 12.45 -28.69
N SER A 7 -55.71 13.05 -29.34
CA SER A 7 -54.66 12.33 -30.07
C SER A 7 -53.63 11.84 -29.06
N LEU A 8 -53.55 10.52 -28.92
CA LEU A 8 -52.52 9.80 -28.16
C LEU A 8 -51.22 9.85 -28.97
N GLY A 9 -50.28 10.72 -28.59
CA GLY A 9 -48.95 10.79 -29.19
C GLY A 9 -48.13 9.56 -28.82
N VAL A 10 -47.93 8.65 -29.77
CA VAL A 10 -46.98 7.53 -29.68
C VAL A 10 -45.57 8.10 -29.75
N LEU A 11 -44.85 8.12 -28.63
CA LEU A 11 -43.44 8.46 -28.59
C LEU A 11 -42.64 7.23 -29.04
N LEU A 12 -42.20 7.24 -30.30
CA LEU A 12 -41.32 6.22 -30.86
C LEU A 12 -39.92 6.37 -30.23
N ALA A 13 -39.60 5.53 -29.24
CA ALA A 13 -38.26 5.47 -28.67
C ALA A 13 -37.30 4.82 -29.69
N VAL A 14 -36.53 5.63 -30.40
CA VAL A 14 -35.43 5.16 -31.24
C VAL A 14 -34.31 4.69 -30.31
N VAL A 15 -34.24 3.36 -30.10
CA VAL A 15 -33.11 2.72 -29.42
C VAL A 15 -31.95 2.69 -30.42
N LEU A 16 -31.07 3.70 -30.35
CA LEU A 16 -29.77 3.66 -31.03
C LEU A 16 -28.89 2.63 -30.31
N SER A 17 -28.89 1.40 -30.82
CA SER A 17 -27.95 0.36 -30.43
C SER A 17 -26.55 0.74 -30.93
N TYR A 18 -25.81 1.51 -30.14
CA TYR A 18 -24.36 1.61 -30.35
C TYR A 18 -23.73 0.26 -30.00
N PRO A 19 -22.97 -0.37 -30.92
CA PRO A 19 -22.14 -1.49 -30.53
C PRO A 19 -21.08 -0.94 -29.60
N VAL A 20 -21.27 -1.13 -28.29
CA VAL A 20 -20.18 -1.04 -27.33
C VAL A 20 -19.24 -2.18 -27.69
N ALA A 21 -18.28 -1.91 -28.57
CA ALA A 21 -17.10 -2.72 -28.72
C ALA A 21 -16.34 -2.61 -27.39
N SER A 22 -16.76 -3.39 -26.39
CA SER A 22 -15.97 -3.62 -25.20
C SER A 22 -14.78 -4.46 -25.68
N GLY A 23 -13.72 -3.79 -26.11
CA GLY A 23 -12.40 -4.40 -26.21
C GLY A 23 -12.00 -4.84 -24.82
N LYS A 24 -12.47 -6.02 -24.38
CA LYS A 24 -11.86 -6.76 -23.29
C LYS A 24 -10.44 -7.03 -23.76
N LYS A 25 -9.48 -6.19 -23.37
CA LYS A 25 -8.07 -6.57 -23.39
C LYS A 25 -8.02 -7.95 -22.73
N GLN A 26 -7.71 -8.97 -23.52
CA GLN A 26 -7.53 -10.32 -23.02
C GLN A 26 -6.57 -10.21 -21.83
N ARG A 27 -7.08 -10.57 -20.65
CA ARG A 27 -6.29 -10.66 -19.44
C ARG A 27 -5.25 -11.73 -19.74
N LYS A 28 -3.97 -11.36 -19.74
CA LYS A 28 -2.88 -12.33 -19.83
C LYS A 28 -2.97 -13.17 -18.56
N ALA A 29 -3.71 -14.27 -18.62
CA ALA A 29 -3.63 -15.32 -17.64
C ALA A 29 -2.18 -15.79 -17.71
N TRP A 30 -1.41 -15.50 -16.68
CA TRP A 30 -0.08 -16.06 -16.53
C TRP A 30 -0.31 -17.52 -16.15
N ALA A 31 -0.64 -18.32 -17.16
CA ALA A 31 -0.82 -19.75 -17.03
C ALA A 31 0.44 -20.32 -16.35
N ASP A 32 0.19 -21.26 -15.47
CA ASP A 32 1.19 -22.04 -14.76
C ASP A 32 1.84 -22.96 -15.80
N SER A 33 2.72 -22.41 -16.63
CA SER A 33 3.67 -23.21 -17.39
C SER A 33 4.55 -23.85 -16.32
N GLY A 34 4.44 -25.18 -16.14
CA GLY A 34 4.92 -25.97 -14.99
C GLY A 34 6.40 -25.88 -14.59
N SER A 35 7.12 -24.84 -15.03
CA SER A 35 8.46 -24.44 -14.60
C SER A 35 8.50 -23.16 -13.76
N VAL A 36 7.37 -22.49 -13.49
CA VAL A 36 7.35 -21.17 -12.79
C VAL A 36 6.41 -21.16 -11.59
N THR A 37 6.96 -21.09 -10.38
CA THR A 37 6.20 -21.08 -9.12
C THR A 37 5.70 -19.68 -8.77
N ALA A 38 4.39 -19.51 -8.58
CA ALA A 38 3.82 -18.27 -8.04
C ALA A 38 3.99 -18.21 -6.51
N VAL A 39 4.53 -17.10 -5.99
CA VAL A 39 4.80 -16.93 -4.56
C VAL A 39 4.25 -15.58 -4.08
N LEU A 40 3.31 -15.63 -3.12
CA LEU A 40 2.77 -14.44 -2.43
C LEU A 40 3.40 -14.27 -1.03
N TRP A 41 3.63 -15.38 -0.35
CA TRP A 41 4.00 -15.43 1.05
C TRP A 41 4.96 -16.59 1.30
N ARG A 42 5.88 -16.40 2.25
CA ARG A 42 6.70 -17.47 2.80
C ARG A 42 6.67 -17.40 4.31
N SER A 43 6.62 -18.56 4.95
CA SER A 43 6.66 -18.66 6.41
C SER A 43 7.93 -17.99 6.95
N PRO A 44 7.83 -16.93 7.77
CA PRO A 44 9.00 -16.33 8.40
C PRO A 44 9.45 -17.22 9.56
N THR A 45 10.50 -18.01 9.37
CA THR A 45 11.05 -18.91 10.41
C THR A 45 11.95 -18.18 11.40
N ASP A 46 12.17 -16.89 11.19
CA ASP A 46 13.17 -16.04 11.86
C ASP A 46 12.53 -14.86 12.62
N MET A 47 11.24 -14.94 12.96
CA MET A 47 10.46 -13.85 13.58
C MET A 47 11.17 -13.20 14.77
N ALA A 48 11.68 -14.00 15.71
CA ALA A 48 12.34 -13.52 16.92
C ALA A 48 13.68 -12.79 16.64
N SER A 49 14.31 -13.06 15.49
CA SER A 49 15.59 -12.48 15.08
C SER A 49 15.46 -11.42 13.97
N ARG A 50 14.25 -11.14 13.46
CA ARG A 50 14.07 -10.15 12.39
C ARG A 50 14.45 -8.75 12.85
N ASP A 51 15.24 -8.08 12.04
CA ASP A 51 15.62 -6.69 12.29
C ASP A 51 14.66 -5.73 11.55
N LEU A 52 13.67 -5.23 12.29
CA LEU A 52 12.71 -4.27 11.75
C LEU A 52 13.30 -2.84 11.67
N PHE A 53 14.48 -2.57 12.25
CA PHE A 53 15.21 -1.31 12.09
C PHE A 53 15.90 -1.21 10.73
N TRP A 54 16.24 -2.33 10.11
CA TRP A 54 16.81 -2.33 8.76
C TRP A 54 15.88 -2.89 7.68
N GLY A 55 14.93 -3.75 8.05
CA GLY A 55 13.96 -4.31 7.11
C GLY A 55 14.57 -5.37 6.18
N SER A 56 13.91 -5.57 5.04
CA SER A 56 14.23 -6.64 4.08
C SER A 56 15.63 -6.57 3.47
N GLY A 57 16.17 -5.37 3.25
CA GLY A 57 17.52 -5.17 2.71
C GLY A 57 18.62 -5.20 3.79
N GLY A 58 18.25 -5.24 5.07
CA GLY A 58 19.22 -5.20 6.15
C GLY A 58 20.10 -3.94 6.15
N ARG A 59 21.15 -3.94 6.98
CA ARG A 59 22.08 -2.81 7.07
C ARG A 59 22.98 -2.73 5.84
N GLN A 60 23.26 -3.87 5.23
CA GLN A 60 24.16 -4.00 4.08
C GLN A 60 23.65 -3.29 2.82
N ASP A 61 22.33 -3.22 2.62
CA ASP A 61 21.73 -2.57 1.46
C ASP A 61 21.31 -1.11 1.75
N GLN A 62 21.72 -0.53 2.88
CA GLN A 62 21.39 0.87 3.16
C GLN A 62 21.97 1.82 2.08
N PRO A 63 21.27 2.91 1.74
CA PRO A 63 21.71 3.84 0.70
C PRO A 63 22.98 4.59 1.13
N HIS A 64 23.96 4.73 0.21
CA HIS A 64 25.23 5.38 0.50
C HIS A 64 25.47 6.64 -0.34
N GLY A 65 25.41 7.80 0.32
CA GLY A 65 25.71 9.08 -0.33
C GLY A 65 27.17 9.21 -0.79
N PRO A 66 27.49 10.12 -1.73
CA PRO A 66 26.59 11.12 -2.32
C PRO A 66 25.55 10.53 -3.27
N PHE A 67 24.47 11.29 -3.50
CA PHE A 67 23.41 10.92 -4.43
C PHE A 67 23.42 11.85 -5.64
N THR A 68 23.29 11.29 -6.84
CA THR A 68 23.18 12.04 -8.10
C THR A 68 21.77 11.88 -8.67
N PHE A 69 21.16 12.99 -9.08
CA PHE A 69 19.86 12.97 -9.74
C PHE A 69 19.92 12.22 -11.07
N VAL A 70 18.93 11.36 -11.31
CA VAL A 70 18.80 10.61 -12.57
C VAL A 70 17.65 11.16 -13.41
N LYS A 71 16.45 11.22 -12.83
CA LYS A 71 15.25 11.77 -13.50
C LYS A 71 14.13 12.03 -12.50
N GLU A 72 13.22 12.94 -12.85
CA GLU A 72 11.93 13.04 -12.17
C GLU A 72 11.03 11.88 -12.61
N ASP A 73 10.28 11.29 -11.67
CA ASP A 73 9.28 10.25 -11.95
C ASP A 73 7.91 10.91 -11.83
N LEU A 74 7.21 11.08 -12.97
CA LEU A 74 5.92 11.75 -13.05
C LEU A 74 4.71 10.80 -12.89
N ASP A 75 4.94 9.50 -12.70
CA ASP A 75 3.85 8.53 -12.54
C ASP A 75 3.15 8.71 -11.18
N GLY A 76 1.87 8.33 -11.09
CA GLY A 76 1.10 8.43 -9.85
C GLY A 76 0.84 9.88 -9.41
N THR A 77 0.57 10.10 -8.11
CA THR A 77 0.19 11.42 -7.58
C THR A 77 1.21 12.03 -6.62
N SER A 78 1.96 11.21 -5.90
CA SER A 78 2.98 11.67 -4.95
C SER A 78 4.24 12.13 -5.68
N PRO A 79 4.89 13.22 -5.24
CA PRO A 79 6.15 13.67 -5.82
C PRO A 79 7.26 12.64 -5.56
N LYS A 80 8.03 12.35 -6.61
CA LYS A 80 9.11 11.36 -6.58
C LYS A 80 10.10 11.58 -7.72
N PHE A 81 11.32 11.12 -7.52
CA PHE A 81 12.39 11.12 -8.51
C PHE A 81 13.30 9.92 -8.30
N VAL A 82 14.21 9.68 -9.24
CA VAL A 82 15.22 8.63 -9.16
C VAL A 82 16.58 9.28 -8.92
N VAL A 83 17.33 8.73 -7.97
CA VAL A 83 18.75 9.03 -7.76
C VAL A 83 19.59 7.78 -7.95
N ARG A 84 20.88 8.00 -8.14
CA ARG A 84 21.92 6.97 -8.05
C ARG A 84 22.81 7.32 -6.86
N ASP A 85 23.15 6.35 -6.04
CA ASP A 85 24.06 6.53 -4.91
C ASP A 85 25.53 6.28 -5.33
N ARG A 86 26.48 6.39 -4.39
CA ARG A 86 27.92 6.26 -4.71
C ARG A 86 28.30 4.86 -5.20
N ASP A 87 27.54 3.85 -4.81
CA ASP A 87 27.80 2.44 -5.16
C ASP A 87 27.10 2.07 -6.48
N GLY A 88 26.45 3.04 -7.14
CA GLY A 88 25.78 2.85 -8.40
C GLY A 88 24.34 2.33 -8.28
N VAL A 89 23.83 2.12 -7.06
CA VAL A 89 22.48 1.64 -6.80
C VAL A 89 21.48 2.75 -7.11
N LYS A 90 20.41 2.38 -7.82
CA LYS A 90 19.31 3.30 -8.12
C LYS A 90 18.25 3.26 -7.03
N TRP A 91 17.81 4.44 -6.63
CA TRP A 91 16.80 4.63 -5.59
C TRP A 91 15.67 5.49 -6.11
N LYS A 92 14.44 5.00 -5.97
CA LYS A 92 13.24 5.80 -6.16
C LYS A 92 12.96 6.57 -4.87
N VAL A 93 13.22 7.87 -4.90
CA VAL A 93 12.96 8.80 -3.79
C VAL A 93 11.51 9.25 -3.85
N LYS A 94 10.77 9.15 -2.74
CA LYS A 94 9.41 9.69 -2.59
C LYS A 94 9.38 10.63 -1.40
N LEU A 95 8.75 11.79 -1.59
CA LEU A 95 8.79 12.90 -0.64
C LEU A 95 7.47 13.02 0.12
N GLY A 96 7.54 13.63 1.30
CA GLY A 96 6.38 14.13 2.02
C GLY A 96 5.64 13.06 2.83
N LEU A 97 4.32 13.22 2.95
CA LEU A 97 3.48 12.52 3.95
C LEU A 97 3.54 10.99 3.91
N GLU A 98 3.98 10.41 2.79
CA GLU A 98 4.05 8.95 2.61
C GLU A 98 5.41 8.36 2.97
N ALA A 99 6.45 9.18 3.17
CA ALA A 99 7.82 8.69 3.35
C ALA A 99 7.98 7.83 4.61
N ARG A 100 7.60 8.38 5.78
CA ARG A 100 7.66 7.66 7.07
C ARG A 100 6.73 6.44 7.09
N PRO A 101 5.41 6.56 6.82
CA PRO A 101 4.51 5.41 6.95
C PRO A 101 4.80 4.29 5.93
N GLU A 102 5.29 4.61 4.72
CA GLU A 102 5.67 3.57 3.75
C GLU A 102 6.87 2.75 4.23
N THR A 103 7.86 3.42 4.84
CA THR A 103 9.06 2.75 5.40
C THR A 103 8.66 1.74 6.48
N VAL A 104 7.85 2.16 7.45
CA VAL A 104 7.38 1.27 8.53
C VAL A 104 6.54 0.12 7.96
N ALA A 105 5.59 0.44 7.07
CA ALA A 105 4.65 -0.55 6.54
C ALA A 105 5.35 -1.64 5.74
N ALA A 106 6.33 -1.28 4.90
CA ALA A 106 7.12 -2.26 4.14
C ALA A 106 7.80 -3.26 5.09
N ARG A 107 8.39 -2.78 6.18
CA ARG A 107 9.13 -3.62 7.13
C ARG A 107 8.24 -4.54 7.93
N ILE A 108 7.10 -4.05 8.40
CA ILE A 108 6.13 -4.86 9.14
C ILE A 108 5.49 -5.93 8.24
N VAL A 109 5.13 -5.57 7.01
CA VAL A 109 4.54 -6.52 6.04
C VAL A 109 5.57 -7.56 5.60
N TRP A 110 6.84 -7.16 5.42
CA TRP A 110 7.95 -8.09 5.22
C TRP A 110 8.16 -9.03 6.40
N ALA A 111 8.12 -8.51 7.63
CA ALA A 111 8.28 -9.33 8.84
C ALA A 111 7.24 -10.46 8.89
N ALA A 112 6.00 -10.18 8.47
CA ALA A 112 4.94 -11.17 8.39
C ALA A 112 5.10 -12.20 7.26
N GLY A 113 6.18 -12.17 6.46
CA GLY A 113 6.47 -13.14 5.41
C GLY A 113 6.04 -12.76 4.00
N TYR A 114 5.50 -11.55 3.79
CA TYR A 114 5.13 -11.06 2.46
C TYR A 114 6.29 -10.35 1.77
N TYR A 115 6.24 -10.29 0.45
CA TYR A 115 7.23 -9.55 -0.33
C TYR A 115 6.86 -8.07 -0.42
N THR A 116 7.81 -7.20 -0.04
CA THR A 116 7.76 -5.74 -0.15
C THR A 116 9.05 -5.20 -0.76
N GLY A 117 9.11 -3.89 -0.99
CA GLY A 117 10.37 -3.24 -1.36
C GLY A 117 11.39 -3.19 -0.23
N GLU A 118 12.63 -2.89 -0.60
CA GLU A 118 13.68 -2.42 0.30
C GLU A 118 13.54 -0.91 0.44
N ASP A 119 12.96 -0.49 1.56
CA ASP A 119 12.59 0.90 1.82
C ASP A 119 13.36 1.45 3.04
N TYR A 120 14.12 2.52 2.81
CA TYR A 120 14.88 3.25 3.82
C TYR A 120 14.39 4.69 3.94
N PHE A 121 14.25 5.17 5.17
CA PHE A 121 13.96 6.58 5.43
C PHE A 121 15.26 7.37 5.54
N VAL A 122 15.30 8.53 4.89
CA VAL A 122 16.39 9.50 5.01
C VAL A 122 15.80 10.82 5.50
N PRO A 123 16.17 11.29 6.70
CA PRO A 123 15.60 12.51 7.28
C PRO A 123 15.87 13.75 6.44
N ASP A 124 17.06 13.83 5.85
CA ASP A 124 17.49 14.92 4.98
C ASP A 124 18.37 14.37 3.85
N LEU A 125 17.92 14.51 2.61
CA LEU A 125 18.61 13.98 1.43
C LEU A 125 19.25 15.10 0.62
N GLN A 126 20.56 14.97 0.40
CA GLN A 126 21.34 15.86 -0.46
C GLN A 126 21.49 15.22 -1.84
N VAL A 127 21.11 15.93 -2.91
CA VAL A 127 21.11 15.40 -4.28
C VAL A 127 21.87 16.33 -5.23
N GLN A 128 22.95 15.81 -5.81
CA GLN A 128 23.74 16.51 -6.81
C GLN A 128 23.03 16.50 -8.17
N GLY A 129 23.12 17.61 -8.89
CA GLY A 129 22.56 17.72 -10.25
C GLY A 129 21.02 17.70 -10.30
N MET A 130 20.34 17.93 -9.17
CA MET A 130 18.89 18.08 -9.17
C MET A 130 18.49 19.37 -9.90
N PRO A 131 17.46 19.36 -10.77
CA PRO A 131 16.97 20.57 -11.41
C PRO A 131 16.59 21.63 -10.39
N VAL A 132 16.79 22.91 -10.73
CA VAL A 132 16.44 24.08 -9.89
C VAL A 132 15.01 24.00 -9.37
N ARG A 133 14.10 23.43 -10.18
CA ARG A 133 12.71 23.23 -9.80
C ARG A 133 12.18 21.91 -10.33
N LEU A 134 11.74 21.03 -9.43
CA LEU A 134 10.97 19.84 -9.78
C LEU A 134 9.56 20.24 -10.26
N HIS A 135 9.00 19.48 -11.19
CA HIS A 135 7.62 19.70 -11.66
C HIS A 135 6.63 19.45 -10.52
N ARG A 136 6.89 18.43 -9.69
CA ARG A 136 6.07 18.07 -8.53
C ARG A 136 6.87 18.15 -7.24
N GLY A 137 6.23 18.65 -6.20
CA GLY A 137 6.82 18.66 -4.86
C GLY A 137 7.97 19.64 -4.69
N TYR A 138 8.16 20.63 -5.57
CA TYR A 138 9.18 21.68 -5.38
C TYR A 138 9.06 22.41 -4.03
N LYS A 139 7.86 22.48 -3.45
CA LYS A 139 7.61 23.04 -2.11
C LYS A 139 8.11 22.15 -0.96
N LEU A 140 8.50 20.92 -1.26
CA LEU A 140 9.08 19.95 -0.33
C LEU A 140 10.60 19.89 -0.45
N VAL A 141 11.19 20.74 -1.30
CA VAL A 141 12.65 20.95 -1.39
C VAL A 141 12.95 22.23 -0.63
N ALA A 142 13.92 22.18 0.28
CA ALA A 142 14.33 23.32 1.07
C ALA A 142 15.14 24.33 0.22
N PRO A 143 15.28 25.59 0.66
CA PRO A 143 15.98 26.62 -0.09
C PRO A 143 17.44 26.32 -0.42
N ASP A 144 18.11 25.52 0.41
CA ASP A 144 19.50 25.08 0.22
C ASP A 144 19.64 23.87 -0.73
N GLY A 145 18.52 23.37 -1.27
CA GLY A 145 18.46 22.20 -2.15
C GLY A 145 18.32 20.87 -1.42
N SER A 146 18.32 20.86 -0.09
CA SER A 146 18.07 19.68 0.72
C SER A 146 16.63 19.18 0.56
N VAL A 147 16.43 17.86 0.64
CA VAL A 147 15.12 17.23 0.49
C VAL A 147 14.77 16.49 1.79
N PRO A 148 14.04 17.14 2.71
CA PRO A 148 13.70 16.53 3.99
C PRO A 148 12.63 15.44 3.85
N ASN A 149 12.62 14.53 4.81
CA ASN A 149 11.56 13.54 5.01
C ASN A 149 11.27 12.73 3.73
N VAL A 150 12.27 11.94 3.31
CA VAL A 150 12.17 11.14 2.11
C VAL A 150 12.33 9.66 2.40
N ARG A 151 11.71 8.88 1.52
CA ARG A 151 11.84 7.43 1.51
C ARG A 151 12.56 7.02 0.25
N LEU A 152 13.63 6.26 0.38
CA LEU A 152 14.40 5.68 -0.70
C LEU A 152 13.97 4.23 -0.85
N LYS A 153 13.39 3.90 -2.02
CA LYS A 153 13.06 2.53 -2.38
C LYS A 153 14.08 2.02 -3.39
N ARG A 154 14.74 0.90 -3.10
CA ARG A 154 15.72 0.32 -4.04
C ARG A 154 15.05 -0.09 -5.34
N GLU A 155 15.67 0.23 -6.47
CA GLU A 155 15.22 -0.27 -7.77
C GLU A 155 15.91 -1.60 -8.06
N TRP A 156 15.14 -2.68 -8.10
CA TRP A 156 15.66 -4.01 -8.41
C TRP A 156 16.06 -4.10 -9.88
N THR A 157 17.35 -4.29 -10.13
CA THR A 157 17.91 -4.44 -11.49
C THR A 157 17.88 -5.88 -11.97
N GLU A 158 17.91 -6.85 -11.06
CA GLU A 158 17.94 -8.29 -11.39
C GLU A 158 16.53 -8.88 -11.56
N GLU A 159 15.50 -8.19 -11.09
CA GLU A 159 14.12 -8.67 -11.11
C GLU A 159 13.28 -7.85 -12.08
N LYS A 160 12.75 -8.51 -13.11
CA LYS A 160 11.91 -7.85 -14.09
C LYS A 160 10.49 -7.76 -13.57
N LYS A 161 9.95 -6.54 -13.41
CA LYS A 161 8.50 -6.35 -13.26
C LYS A 161 7.81 -6.83 -14.54
N ILE A 162 6.96 -7.86 -14.42
CA ILE A 162 6.23 -8.45 -15.54
C ILE A 162 4.75 -8.10 -15.56
N GLY A 163 4.21 -7.54 -14.47
CA GLY A 163 2.81 -7.13 -14.41
C GLY A 163 2.39 -6.62 -13.03
N ASN A 164 1.08 -6.51 -12.84
CA ASN A 164 0.42 -6.24 -11.55
C ASN A 164 -0.50 -7.44 -11.22
N TRP A 165 -0.86 -7.61 -9.96
CA TRP A 165 -1.84 -8.61 -9.52
C TRP A 165 -3.03 -7.94 -8.83
N HIS A 166 -4.20 -8.59 -8.88
CA HIS A 166 -5.46 -8.03 -8.39
C HIS A 166 -5.88 -8.61 -7.03
N TRP A 167 -6.39 -7.79 -6.12
CA TRP A 167 -6.76 -8.23 -4.76
C TRP A 167 -7.84 -9.31 -4.69
N ARG A 168 -8.77 -9.30 -5.65
CA ARG A 168 -9.99 -10.13 -5.61
C ARG A 168 -9.96 -11.28 -6.60
N ASP A 169 -9.03 -11.27 -7.53
CA ASP A 169 -8.99 -12.17 -8.68
C ASP A 169 -7.54 -12.45 -9.07
N ASN A 170 -6.92 -13.37 -8.35
CA ASN A 170 -5.56 -13.84 -8.57
C ASN A 170 -5.42 -15.31 -8.12
N LEU A 171 -4.24 -15.90 -8.33
CA LEU A 171 -3.95 -17.32 -8.04
C LEU A 171 -4.12 -17.71 -6.56
N PHE A 172 -4.09 -16.75 -5.64
CA PHE A 172 -4.18 -16.93 -4.19
C PHE A 172 -5.59 -16.61 -3.65
N THR A 173 -6.58 -16.33 -4.50
CA THR A 173 -7.95 -16.08 -4.05
C THR A 173 -8.48 -17.27 -3.24
N GLY A 174 -8.94 -17.02 -2.01
CA GLY A 174 -9.46 -18.04 -1.10
C GLY A 174 -8.39 -18.71 -0.22
N THR A 175 -7.11 -18.38 -0.39
CA THR A 175 -6.03 -18.90 0.45
C THR A 175 -5.92 -18.13 1.78
N ARG A 176 -5.40 -18.82 2.80
CA ARG A 176 -5.10 -18.23 4.12
C ARG A 176 -4.06 -17.13 4.01
N GLU A 177 -3.08 -17.28 3.12
CA GLU A 177 -1.99 -16.32 2.89
C GLU A 177 -2.51 -15.01 2.29
N LEU A 178 -3.41 -15.05 1.29
CA LEU A 178 -4.01 -13.82 0.79
C LEU A 178 -4.92 -13.16 1.84
N ASN A 179 -5.63 -13.96 2.65
CA ASN A 179 -6.45 -13.44 3.73
C ASN A 179 -5.59 -12.79 4.82
N GLY A 180 -4.46 -13.38 5.18
CA GLY A 180 -3.47 -12.79 6.07
C GLY A 180 -2.94 -11.44 5.54
N LEU A 181 -2.74 -11.31 4.22
CA LEU A 181 -2.32 -10.03 3.65
C LEU A 181 -3.41 -8.96 3.80
N LYS A 182 -4.70 -9.31 3.67
CA LYS A 182 -5.81 -8.39 3.93
C LYS A 182 -5.84 -7.96 5.39
N VAL A 183 -5.57 -8.89 6.32
CA VAL A 183 -5.44 -8.60 7.75
C VAL A 183 -4.30 -7.62 7.99
N MET A 184 -3.13 -7.81 7.35
CA MET A 184 -2.01 -6.87 7.43
C MET A 184 -2.38 -5.47 6.95
N MET A 185 -3.09 -5.35 5.82
CA MET A 185 -3.54 -4.05 5.31
C MET A 185 -4.49 -3.36 6.30
N ALA A 186 -5.39 -4.10 6.92
CA ALA A 186 -6.27 -3.55 7.94
C ALA A 186 -5.51 -3.17 9.22
N LEU A 187 -4.56 -3.99 9.65
CA LEU A 187 -3.74 -3.80 10.84
C LEU A 187 -3.02 -2.46 10.79
N ILE A 188 -2.42 -2.12 9.65
CA ILE A 188 -1.69 -0.85 9.45
C ILE A 188 -2.57 0.29 8.92
N ASN A 189 -3.89 0.10 8.80
CA ASN A 189 -4.81 1.04 8.16
C ASN A 189 -4.45 1.45 6.71
N ASN A 190 -3.86 0.55 5.92
CA ASN A 190 -3.62 0.86 4.51
C ASN A 190 -4.94 0.88 3.73
N TRP A 191 -5.36 2.07 3.30
CA TRP A 191 -6.62 2.22 2.58
C TRP A 191 -6.48 2.29 1.05
N ASP A 192 -5.25 2.40 0.51
CA ASP A 192 -5.02 2.54 -0.93
C ASP A 192 -4.79 1.17 -1.61
N LEU A 193 -5.77 0.28 -1.48
CA LEU A 193 -5.67 -1.10 -1.99
C LEU A 193 -6.01 -1.24 -3.49
N LYS A 194 -5.53 -0.30 -4.31
CA LYS A 194 -5.67 -0.38 -5.77
C LYS A 194 -4.81 -1.50 -6.33
N ASP A 195 -5.30 -2.23 -7.33
CA ASP A 195 -4.54 -3.30 -7.97
C ASP A 195 -3.26 -2.78 -8.64
N GLU A 196 -3.22 -1.52 -9.10
CA GLU A 196 -2.01 -0.95 -9.69
C GLU A 196 -0.87 -0.70 -8.69
N ASN A 197 -1.16 -0.77 -7.39
CA ASN A 197 -0.17 -0.65 -6.32
C ASN A 197 0.59 -1.97 -6.11
N ASN A 198 0.11 -3.05 -6.69
CA ASN A 198 0.70 -4.38 -6.59
C ASN A 198 1.55 -4.70 -7.83
N ALA A 199 2.59 -5.52 -7.66
CA ALA A 199 3.49 -5.88 -8.75
C ALA A 199 3.83 -7.37 -8.75
N ILE A 200 3.99 -7.93 -9.95
CA ILE A 200 4.55 -9.27 -10.16
C ILE A 200 5.97 -9.11 -10.70
N TYR A 201 6.93 -9.70 -10.01
CA TYR A 201 8.33 -9.78 -10.44
C TYR A 201 8.68 -11.21 -10.86
N GLN A 202 9.45 -11.35 -11.93
CA GLN A 202 10.06 -12.62 -12.30
C GLN A 202 11.46 -12.69 -11.70
N LYS A 203 11.72 -13.73 -10.89
CA LYS A 203 13.02 -14.03 -10.28
C LYS A 203 13.35 -15.51 -10.52
N GLY A 204 14.22 -15.79 -11.49
CA GLY A 204 14.52 -17.17 -11.88
C GLY A 204 13.24 -17.94 -12.25
N SER A 205 12.99 -19.06 -11.57
CA SER A 205 11.78 -19.89 -11.72
C SER A 205 10.61 -19.43 -10.84
N GLU A 206 10.68 -18.28 -10.19
CA GLU A 206 9.60 -17.78 -9.34
C GLU A 206 8.95 -16.51 -9.90
N ARG A 207 7.63 -16.39 -9.68
CA ARG A 207 6.85 -15.17 -9.85
C ARG A 207 6.46 -14.65 -8.48
N ILE A 208 7.09 -13.56 -8.05
CA ILE A 208 6.87 -12.93 -6.76
C ILE A 208 5.71 -11.95 -6.87
N TYR A 209 4.66 -12.18 -6.09
CA TYR A 209 3.48 -11.32 -5.98
C TYR A 209 3.70 -10.32 -4.85
N MET A 210 4.45 -9.26 -5.15
CA MET A 210 4.80 -8.22 -4.20
C MET A 210 3.64 -7.24 -3.97
N VAL A 211 3.43 -6.85 -2.71
CA VAL A 211 2.61 -5.69 -2.35
C VAL A 211 3.50 -4.45 -2.27
N SER A 212 3.03 -3.32 -2.80
CA SER A 212 3.78 -2.05 -2.75
C SER A 212 2.86 -0.84 -2.57
N ASP A 213 3.45 0.36 -2.52
CA ASP A 213 2.75 1.62 -2.27
C ASP A 213 1.97 1.62 -0.94
N LEU A 214 2.69 1.28 0.12
CA LEU A 214 2.15 1.13 1.48
C LEU A 214 2.10 2.46 2.26
N GLY A 215 2.37 3.59 1.61
CA GLY A 215 2.45 4.91 2.27
C GLY A 215 1.11 5.47 2.75
N ALA A 216 -0.01 4.92 2.29
CA ALA A 216 -1.35 5.29 2.74
C ALA A 216 -1.77 4.56 4.03
N SER A 217 -0.86 4.43 4.98
CA SER A 217 -0.97 3.65 6.22
C SER A 217 -0.79 4.51 7.48
N PHE A 218 -1.06 3.92 8.65
CA PHE A 218 -0.87 4.52 9.97
C PHE A 218 -1.57 5.88 10.15
N GLY A 219 -2.77 6.01 9.59
CA GLY A 219 -3.64 7.17 9.77
C GLY A 219 -5.08 6.71 9.91
N SER A 220 -6.03 7.52 9.42
CA SER A 220 -7.43 7.12 9.39
C SER A 220 -7.70 5.92 8.46
N ALA A 221 -8.86 5.28 8.63
CA ALA A 221 -9.21 4.05 7.91
C ALA A 221 -9.46 4.24 6.38
N GLY A 222 -9.31 5.45 5.87
CA GLY A 222 -9.67 5.84 4.52
C GLY A 222 -9.15 7.23 4.20
N ARG A 223 -9.49 7.75 3.03
CA ARG A 223 -9.16 9.15 2.71
C ARG A 223 -9.77 10.10 3.74
N SER A 224 -9.03 11.16 4.10
CA SER A 224 -9.46 12.17 5.07
C SER A 224 -8.94 13.55 4.68
N TRP A 225 -9.60 14.57 5.23
CA TRP A 225 -9.17 15.96 5.14
C TRP A 225 -8.97 16.53 6.56
N PRO A 226 -7.86 17.24 6.82
CA PRO A 226 -6.68 17.42 5.94
C PRO A 226 -5.99 16.07 5.60
N ARG A 227 -5.17 16.06 4.53
CA ARG A 227 -4.64 14.82 3.92
C ARG A 227 -3.69 14.03 4.82
N ASP A 228 -3.00 14.73 5.70
CA ASP A 228 -2.09 14.20 6.72
C ASP A 228 -2.81 13.28 7.71
N ARG A 229 -4.08 13.55 8.06
CA ARG A 229 -4.89 12.61 8.88
C ARG A 229 -4.98 11.20 8.32
N ALA A 230 -4.84 11.05 7.00
CA ALA A 230 -4.98 9.76 6.34
C ALA A 230 -3.68 8.93 6.32
N LYS A 231 -2.52 9.49 6.71
CA LYS A 231 -1.20 8.85 6.50
C LYS A 231 -0.20 9.26 7.59
N GLY A 232 0.32 8.28 8.34
CA GLY A 232 1.35 8.51 9.36
C GLY A 232 0.93 9.49 10.46
N ASN A 233 -0.36 9.51 10.83
CA ASN A 233 -0.93 10.37 11.86
C ASN A 233 -1.41 9.54 13.04
N LEU A 234 -0.72 9.68 14.18
CA LEU A 234 -0.93 8.86 15.37
C LEU A 234 -2.35 9.00 15.92
N ASP A 235 -2.84 10.22 16.09
CA ASP A 235 -4.18 10.47 16.64
C ASP A 235 -5.27 9.79 15.78
N SER A 236 -5.16 9.93 14.46
CA SER A 236 -6.12 9.32 13.53
C SER A 236 -6.03 7.79 13.53
N TYR A 237 -4.82 7.23 13.68
CA TYR A 237 -4.62 5.79 13.78
C TYR A 237 -5.18 5.22 15.09
N HIS A 238 -4.86 5.86 16.22
CA HIS A 238 -5.35 5.52 17.56
C HIS A 238 -6.89 5.58 17.64
N GLN A 239 -7.50 6.65 17.11
CA GLN A 239 -8.96 6.83 17.14
C GLN A 239 -9.71 5.97 16.11
N SER A 240 -9.00 5.30 15.21
CA SER A 240 -9.66 4.52 14.17
C SER A 240 -10.16 3.18 14.70
N MET A 241 -11.45 2.91 14.48
CA MET A 241 -12.05 1.60 14.68
C MET A 241 -11.31 0.56 13.83
N PHE A 242 -10.85 -0.53 14.45
CA PHE A 242 -10.14 -1.61 13.76
C PHE A 242 -11.10 -2.63 13.14
N LEU A 243 -11.92 -3.27 13.98
CA LEU A 243 -12.96 -4.22 13.56
C LEU A 243 -14.31 -3.51 13.46
N ARG A 244 -15.04 -3.75 12.36
CA ARG A 244 -16.41 -3.27 12.17
C ARG A 244 -17.43 -4.29 12.65
N GLN A 245 -17.17 -5.58 12.43
CA GLN A 245 -18.05 -6.67 12.84
C GLN A 245 -17.21 -7.94 13.06
N VAL A 246 -17.63 -8.73 14.04
CA VAL A 246 -17.08 -10.04 14.36
C VAL A 246 -18.23 -11.04 14.40
N THR A 247 -18.04 -12.19 13.79
CA THR A 247 -18.97 -13.34 13.83
C THR A 247 -18.18 -14.61 14.16
N ASP A 248 -18.85 -15.75 14.26
CA ASP A 248 -18.15 -17.03 14.50
C ASP A 248 -17.28 -17.46 13.32
N GLY A 249 -17.70 -17.19 12.08
CA GLY A 249 -16.97 -17.62 10.88
C GLY A 249 -16.03 -16.58 10.28
N TRP A 250 -16.34 -15.29 10.43
CA TRP A 250 -15.64 -14.21 9.72
C TRP A 250 -15.65 -12.89 10.48
N ILE A 251 -14.75 -12.00 10.07
CA ILE A 251 -14.65 -10.62 10.54
C ILE A 251 -14.68 -9.63 9.39
N ASP A 252 -15.12 -8.42 9.71
CA ASP A 252 -15.08 -7.27 8.83
C ASP A 252 -14.15 -6.22 9.44
N PHE A 253 -13.14 -5.80 8.70
CA PHE A 253 -12.30 -4.67 9.08
C PHE A 253 -12.97 -3.35 8.75
N ARG A 254 -12.64 -2.29 9.49
CA ARG A 254 -13.07 -0.94 9.12
C ARG A 254 -12.43 -0.49 7.80
N VAL A 255 -11.19 -0.89 7.58
CA VAL A 255 -10.34 -0.55 6.44
C VAL A 255 -10.53 -1.54 5.29
N PRO A 256 -10.47 -1.10 4.03
CA PRO A 256 -10.49 0.30 3.61
C PRO A 256 -11.91 0.89 3.75
N ALA A 257 -12.01 2.08 4.34
CA ALA A 257 -13.27 2.77 4.49
C ALA A 257 -13.62 3.55 3.20
N ARG A 258 -14.91 3.59 2.87
CA ARG A 258 -15.39 4.39 1.72
C ARG A 258 -14.97 5.86 1.87
N PRO A 259 -14.61 6.56 0.78
CA PRO A 259 -14.34 7.98 0.84
C PRO A 259 -15.61 8.74 1.29
N ARG A 260 -15.52 9.49 2.40
CA ARG A 260 -16.61 10.37 2.87
C ARG A 260 -16.51 11.72 2.17
N TYR A 261 -17.59 12.19 1.56
CA TYR A 261 -17.86 13.55 1.00
C TYR A 261 -16.85 14.20 0.02
N VAL A 262 -15.54 13.98 0.18
CA VAL A 262 -14.42 14.60 -0.56
C VAL A 262 -14.38 14.26 -2.06
N TYR A 263 -15.16 13.27 -2.53
CA TYR A 263 -15.15 12.79 -3.92
C TYR A 263 -16.48 12.91 -4.66
N LEU A 264 -17.48 13.63 -4.12
CA LEU A 264 -18.66 13.99 -4.93
C LEU A 264 -18.28 14.80 -6.19
N VAL A 265 -17.06 15.36 -6.23
CA VAL A 265 -16.50 16.12 -7.37
C VAL A 265 -15.76 15.27 -8.42
N ASN A 266 -15.49 13.97 -8.17
CA ASN A 266 -14.87 13.07 -9.17
C ASN A 266 -15.50 11.66 -9.12
N PRO A 267 -16.61 11.44 -9.86
CA PRO A 267 -17.35 10.18 -9.85
C PRO A 267 -16.52 8.95 -10.25
N LYS A 268 -15.58 9.10 -11.20
CA LYS A 268 -14.74 7.98 -11.68
C LYS A 268 -13.81 7.47 -10.57
N GLU A 269 -13.16 8.39 -9.86
CA GLU A 269 -12.30 8.04 -8.72
C GLU A 269 -13.12 7.48 -7.54
N TYR A 270 -14.32 8.01 -7.31
CA TYR A 270 -15.24 7.47 -6.30
C TYR A 270 -15.61 6.02 -6.60
N ILE A 271 -16.11 5.72 -7.81
CA ILE A 271 -16.52 4.36 -8.21
C ILE A 271 -15.35 3.36 -8.09
N ARG A 272 -14.15 3.75 -8.53
CA ARG A 272 -12.94 2.93 -8.40
C ARG A 272 -12.61 2.56 -6.95
N ARG A 273 -13.02 3.39 -5.98
CA ARG A 273 -12.66 3.24 -4.56
C ARG A 273 -13.75 2.60 -3.70
N VAL A 274 -15.02 2.78 -4.05
CA VAL A 274 -16.12 2.17 -3.28
C VAL A 274 -15.98 0.65 -3.28
N GLY A 275 -15.50 0.04 -4.36
CA GLY A 275 -15.29 -1.40 -4.45
C GLY A 275 -14.15 -1.93 -3.55
N LEU A 276 -13.22 -1.06 -3.12
CA LEU A 276 -12.06 -1.48 -2.31
C LEU A 276 -12.49 -1.94 -0.92
N GLU A 277 -13.56 -1.38 -0.36
CA GLU A 277 -14.02 -1.75 0.99
C GLU A 277 -14.22 -3.26 1.14
N ARG A 278 -14.63 -3.92 0.05
CA ARG A 278 -14.92 -5.35 0.00
C ARG A 278 -13.69 -6.21 0.23
N ILE A 279 -12.48 -5.66 0.06
CA ILE A 279 -11.22 -6.36 0.32
C ILE A 279 -11.08 -6.66 1.83
N GLY A 280 -11.55 -5.76 2.69
CA GLY A 280 -11.52 -5.93 4.15
C GLY A 280 -12.78 -6.56 4.74
N ARG A 281 -13.66 -7.17 3.92
CA ARG A 281 -14.93 -7.77 4.36
C ARG A 281 -14.85 -9.30 4.34
N GLN A 282 -15.60 -9.93 5.25
CA GLN A 282 -15.77 -11.38 5.32
C GLN A 282 -14.43 -12.13 5.29
N VAL A 283 -13.43 -11.62 6.02
CA VAL A 283 -12.16 -12.32 6.19
C VAL A 283 -12.39 -13.47 7.17
N PRO A 284 -12.01 -14.72 6.86
CA PRO A 284 -12.18 -15.84 7.78
C PRO A 284 -11.55 -15.54 9.14
N ARG A 285 -12.30 -15.79 10.21
CA ARG A 285 -11.87 -15.46 11.58
C ARG A 285 -10.59 -16.21 11.96
N ALA A 286 -10.49 -17.48 11.56
CA ALA A 286 -9.31 -18.30 11.77
C ALA A 286 -8.04 -17.76 11.09
N ASP A 287 -8.17 -17.20 9.88
CA ASP A 287 -7.02 -16.62 9.16
C ASP A 287 -6.56 -15.30 9.80
N ALA A 288 -7.50 -14.52 10.33
CA ALA A 288 -7.21 -13.31 11.08
C ALA A 288 -6.49 -13.61 12.39
N ARG A 289 -6.99 -14.60 13.14
CA ARG A 289 -6.35 -15.10 14.36
C ARG A 289 -4.94 -15.58 14.11
N TRP A 290 -4.75 -16.39 13.07
CA TRP A 290 -3.43 -16.86 12.67
C TRP A 290 -2.42 -15.74 12.43
N MET A 291 -2.83 -14.68 11.74
CA MET A 291 -1.93 -13.55 11.50
C MET A 291 -1.60 -12.82 12.80
N GLY A 292 -2.56 -12.71 13.74
CA GLY A 292 -2.32 -12.22 15.09
C GLY A 292 -1.27 -13.07 15.83
N GLU A 293 -1.46 -14.39 15.87
CA GLU A 293 -0.54 -15.34 16.49
C GLU A 293 0.86 -15.29 15.86
N LEU A 294 0.95 -15.18 14.53
CA LEU A 294 2.22 -15.01 13.83
C LEU A 294 2.95 -13.74 14.30
N LEU A 295 2.25 -12.60 14.28
CA LEU A 295 2.82 -11.31 14.66
C LEU A 295 3.14 -11.18 16.14
N ALA A 296 2.45 -11.93 17.01
CA ALA A 296 2.72 -11.96 18.45
C ALA A 296 4.13 -12.48 18.80
N HIS A 297 4.83 -13.09 17.84
CA HIS A 297 6.25 -13.47 17.98
C HIS A 297 7.21 -12.28 17.84
N LEU A 298 6.75 -11.12 17.37
CA LEU A 298 7.56 -9.89 17.37
C LEU A 298 7.62 -9.30 18.76
N SER A 299 8.83 -9.00 19.22
CA SER A 299 9.02 -8.24 20.46
C SER A 299 8.56 -6.78 20.30
N THR A 300 8.15 -6.16 21.41
CA THR A 300 7.89 -4.71 21.48
C THR A 300 9.05 -3.89 20.93
N ARG A 301 10.29 -4.32 21.17
CA ARG A 301 11.48 -3.64 20.64
C ARG A 301 11.51 -3.68 19.11
N GLN A 302 11.26 -4.82 18.48
CA GLN A 302 11.22 -4.92 17.02
C GLN A 302 10.12 -4.02 16.43
N ILE A 303 8.94 -3.97 17.06
CA ILE A 303 7.85 -3.10 16.62
C ILE A 303 8.25 -1.63 16.72
N ARG A 304 8.79 -1.19 17.87
CA ARG A 304 9.31 0.17 18.05
C ARG A 304 10.41 0.51 17.04
N ASP A 305 11.30 -0.42 16.77
CA ASP A 305 12.42 -0.26 15.85
C ASP A 305 11.97 0.01 14.40
N ALA A 306 10.84 -0.56 13.97
CA ALA A 306 10.23 -0.21 12.68
C ALA A 306 9.88 1.28 12.58
N PHE A 307 9.27 1.86 13.63
CA PHE A 307 8.91 3.27 13.67
C PHE A 307 10.13 4.18 13.87
N ARG A 308 11.08 3.79 14.73
CA ARG A 308 12.33 4.55 14.94
C ARG A 308 13.09 4.75 13.64
N ALA A 309 13.19 3.70 12.84
CA ALA A 309 13.90 3.77 11.57
C ALA A 309 13.24 4.65 10.51
N ALA A 310 11.94 4.96 10.66
CA ALA A 310 11.23 5.92 9.83
C ALA A 310 11.28 7.36 10.40
N GLY A 311 12.13 7.62 11.40
CA GLY A 311 12.34 8.93 11.99
C GLY A 311 11.16 9.44 12.82
N TYR A 312 10.30 8.55 13.34
CA TYR A 312 9.28 8.91 14.33
C TYR A 312 9.90 9.45 15.62
N SER A 313 9.29 10.48 16.23
CA SER A 313 9.74 10.98 17.53
C SER A 313 9.56 9.87 18.59
N PRO A 314 10.28 9.91 19.72
CA PRO A 314 10.11 8.89 20.77
C PRO A 314 8.65 8.71 21.20
N GLN A 315 7.89 9.80 21.34
CA GLN A 315 6.47 9.76 21.70
C GLN A 315 5.62 9.14 20.60
N GLU A 316 5.88 9.49 19.33
CA GLU A 316 5.18 8.88 18.19
C GLU A 316 5.48 7.37 18.10
N VAL A 317 6.74 6.96 18.31
CA VAL A 317 7.17 5.55 18.31
C VAL A 317 6.38 4.75 19.34
N GLU A 318 6.31 5.23 20.59
CA GLU A 318 5.55 4.54 21.64
C GLU A 318 4.06 4.47 21.30
N GLY A 319 3.46 5.58 20.86
CA GLY A 319 2.03 5.62 20.54
C GLY A 319 1.67 4.70 19.39
N PHE A 320 2.44 4.71 18.29
CA PHE A 320 2.16 3.85 17.15
C PHE A 320 2.38 2.37 17.48
N ALA A 321 3.46 2.05 18.21
CA ALA A 321 3.74 0.68 18.64
C ALA A 321 2.60 0.15 19.53
N ALA A 322 2.15 0.93 20.51
CA ALA A 322 1.07 0.53 21.42
C ALA A 322 -0.25 0.24 20.67
N VAL A 323 -0.63 1.07 19.69
CA VAL A 323 -1.84 0.80 18.88
C VAL A 323 -1.66 -0.45 18.03
N PHE A 324 -0.47 -0.67 17.47
CA PHE A 324 -0.17 -1.86 16.66
C PHE A 324 -0.20 -3.15 17.49
N GLU A 325 0.43 -3.16 18.66
CA GLU A 325 0.43 -4.27 19.62
C GLU A 325 -0.98 -4.59 20.12
N ASN A 326 -1.77 -3.57 20.48
CA ASN A 326 -3.16 -3.77 20.88
C ASN A 326 -3.99 -4.43 19.77
N ARG A 327 -3.78 -4.06 18.51
CA ARG A 327 -4.48 -4.70 17.39
C ARG A 327 -4.00 -6.14 17.15
N ILE A 328 -2.72 -6.46 17.39
CA ILE A 328 -2.24 -7.84 17.38
C ILE A 328 -2.96 -8.65 18.47
N ALA A 329 -3.05 -8.13 19.70
CA ALA A 329 -3.76 -8.81 20.79
C ALA A 329 -5.23 -9.07 20.44
N ILE A 330 -5.93 -8.07 19.88
CA ILE A 330 -7.31 -8.23 19.38
C ILE A 330 -7.42 -9.38 18.37
N LEU A 331 -6.44 -9.53 17.46
CA LEU A 331 -6.45 -10.62 16.49
C LEU A 331 -6.20 -11.97 17.15
N THR A 332 -5.24 -12.07 18.06
CA THR A 332 -4.89 -13.30 18.77
C THR A 332 -6.05 -13.83 19.62
N ASP A 333 -6.86 -12.92 20.18
CA ASP A 333 -8.04 -13.24 20.99
C ASP A 333 -9.30 -13.58 20.17
N LEU A 334 -9.22 -13.53 18.83
CA LEU A 334 -10.32 -13.95 17.95
C LEU A 334 -10.63 -15.44 18.09
#